data_AF-K1SSL7-F1
#
_entry.id   AF-K1SSL7-F1
#
_cell.length_a   1.000
_cell.length_b   1.000
_cell.length_c   1.000
_cell.angle_alpha   90.00
_cell.angle_beta   90.00
_cell.angle_gamma   90.00
#
_symmetry.space_group_name_H-M   'P 1'
#
loop_
_entity.id
_entity.type
_entity.pdbx_description
1 polymer ?
#
loop_
_entity_poly.entity_id
_entity_poly.type
_entity_poly.pdbx_seq_one_letter_code
_entity_poly.pdbx_strand_id
1 'polypeptide(L)'
;MIKSGKELKVFSIPNKDLKKFTEQAKRYGVLYCVLRDKNTRGDNVPIDIIARAEDASKIQRIVERFELGKVDKAAIVTESQKAVEKREAVEKDKPTKSKNEIITEEAVRKPLQKEENAQSNPTTAKTDKNPPSRQNSEPEDMQTDKGIAVDRQKKPSVKEKLDRYKAQAKTDKKKQNAKEPET
;
A
#
# COMPACT_ATOMS: atom_id res chain seq x y z
N MET A 1 21.71 15.22 -28.14
CA MET A 1 20.48 14.94 -27.37
C MET A 1 19.99 16.18 -26.63
N ILE A 2 20.77 16.73 -25.68
CA ILE A 2 20.35 17.88 -24.85
C ILE A 2 20.18 19.19 -25.63
N LYS A 3 21.03 19.47 -26.63
CA LYS A 3 20.99 20.72 -27.42
C LYS A 3 19.80 20.83 -28.39
N SER A 4 19.04 19.76 -28.63
CA SER A 4 17.98 19.78 -29.66
C SER A 4 16.65 20.38 -29.19
N GLY A 5 16.53 20.74 -27.91
CA GLY A 5 15.30 21.30 -27.32
C GLY A 5 14.12 20.31 -27.24
N LYS A 6 14.22 19.13 -27.85
CA LYS A 6 13.23 18.06 -27.76
C LYS A 6 13.07 17.56 -26.33
N GLU A 7 11.85 17.21 -25.96
CA GLU A 7 11.50 16.69 -24.65
C GLU A 7 12.28 15.40 -24.33
N LEU A 8 12.81 15.35 -23.11
CA LEU A 8 13.56 14.22 -22.58
C LEU A 8 12.77 13.59 -21.43
N LYS A 9 12.77 12.26 -21.39
CA LYS A 9 12.15 11.49 -20.32
C LYS A 9 13.22 10.69 -19.57
N VAL A 10 13.05 10.60 -18.26
CA VAL A 10 13.95 9.88 -17.35
C VAL A 10 13.29 8.57 -16.94
N PHE A 11 14.05 7.48 -17.00
CA PHE A 11 13.65 6.14 -16.57
C PHE A 11 14.67 5.61 -15.58
N SER A 12 14.23 4.92 -14.53
CA SER A 12 15.15 4.31 -13.56
C SER A 12 15.20 2.80 -13.77
N ILE A 13 16.40 2.25 -13.94
CA ILE A 13 16.65 0.82 -14.17
C ILE A 13 17.76 0.36 -13.21
N PRO A 14 17.65 -0.79 -12.53
CA PRO A 14 18.71 -1.28 -11.66
C PRO A 14 19.98 -1.63 -12.46
N ASN A 15 21.15 -1.40 -11.85
CA ASN A 15 22.45 -1.62 -12.49
C ASN A 15 22.65 -3.07 -12.99
N LYS A 16 22.10 -4.08 -12.28
CA LYS A 16 22.06 -5.49 -12.72
C LYS A 16 21.50 -5.66 -14.14
N ASP A 17 20.45 -4.94 -14.46
CA ASP A 17 19.67 -5.11 -15.70
C ASP A 17 20.12 -4.19 -16.83
N LEU A 18 21.06 -3.27 -16.55
CA LEU A 18 21.55 -2.29 -17.52
C LEU A 18 22.20 -2.94 -18.76
N LYS A 19 22.87 -4.09 -18.58
CA LYS A 19 23.49 -4.82 -19.71
C LYS A 19 22.42 -5.31 -20.69
N LYS A 20 21.38 -5.98 -20.17
CA LYS A 20 20.23 -6.46 -20.97
C LYS A 20 19.51 -5.29 -21.63
N PHE A 21 19.29 -4.21 -20.89
CA PHE A 21 18.70 -2.98 -21.43
C PHE A 21 19.51 -2.46 -22.62
N THR A 22 20.83 -2.39 -22.50
CA THR A 22 21.72 -1.86 -23.54
C THR A 22 21.65 -2.65 -24.84
N GLU A 23 21.63 -3.98 -24.76
CA GLU A 23 21.49 -4.84 -25.93
C GLU A 23 20.17 -4.61 -26.65
N GLN A 24 19.07 -4.52 -25.89
CA GLN A 24 17.76 -4.32 -26.46
C GLN A 24 17.59 -2.90 -26.99
N ALA A 25 18.03 -1.88 -26.26
CA ALA A 25 17.98 -0.49 -26.71
C ALA A 25 18.69 -0.31 -28.07
N LYS A 26 19.81 -1.01 -28.30
CA LYS A 26 20.46 -1.05 -29.62
C LYS A 26 19.58 -1.70 -30.69
N ARG A 27 18.95 -2.86 -30.39
CA ARG A 27 18.05 -3.55 -31.34
C ARG A 27 16.81 -2.72 -31.71
N TYR A 28 16.23 -2.01 -30.74
CA TYR A 28 15.05 -1.15 -30.96
C TYR A 28 15.41 0.24 -31.51
N GLY A 29 16.70 0.55 -31.71
CA GLY A 29 17.16 1.82 -32.25
C GLY A 29 16.87 3.00 -31.32
N VAL A 30 17.09 2.83 -30.02
CA VAL A 30 16.90 3.87 -28.99
C VAL A 30 18.23 4.54 -28.67
N LEU A 31 18.27 5.87 -28.80
CA LEU A 31 19.40 6.66 -28.30
C LEU A 31 19.10 7.15 -26.88
N TYR A 32 19.99 6.83 -25.95
CA TYR A 32 19.86 7.20 -24.54
C TYR A 32 21.20 7.60 -23.93
N CYS A 33 21.15 8.29 -22.79
CA CYS A 33 22.29 8.58 -21.94
C CYS A 33 22.08 7.96 -20.57
N VAL A 34 23.11 7.32 -20.03
CA VAL A 34 23.10 6.71 -18.69
C VAL A 34 23.65 7.72 -17.70
N LEU A 35 22.91 8.00 -16.63
CA LEU A 35 23.34 8.79 -15.49
C LEU A 35 23.75 7.85 -14.36
N ARG A 36 25.06 7.66 -14.21
CA ARG A 36 25.64 6.87 -13.13
C ARG A 36 26.35 7.79 -12.15
N ASP A 37 25.98 7.67 -10.89
CA ASP A 37 26.68 8.35 -9.82
C ASP A 37 27.99 7.61 -9.48
N LYS A 38 29.09 8.35 -9.28
CA LYS A 38 30.44 7.75 -9.19
C LYS A 38 30.67 7.02 -7.85
N ASN A 39 29.89 7.40 -6.84
CA ASN A 39 30.07 6.98 -5.45
C ASN A 39 29.26 5.72 -5.10
N THR A 40 28.33 5.29 -5.95
CA THR A 40 27.42 4.16 -5.70
C THR A 40 27.65 3.05 -6.73
N ARG A 41 28.52 2.08 -6.39
CA ARG A 41 28.90 0.95 -7.25
C ARG A 41 28.21 -0.37 -6.89
N GLY A 42 27.02 -0.32 -6.31
CA GLY A 42 26.27 -1.52 -5.97
C GLY A 42 25.49 -2.08 -7.17
N ASP A 43 25.31 -3.40 -7.21
CA ASP A 43 24.55 -4.08 -8.26
C ASP A 43 23.07 -3.71 -8.26
N ASN A 44 22.51 -3.46 -7.07
CA ASN A 44 21.09 -3.11 -6.91
C ASN A 44 20.83 -1.61 -6.87
N VAL A 45 21.82 -0.78 -7.22
CA VAL A 45 21.65 0.67 -7.26
C VAL A 45 20.81 1.03 -8.49
N PRO A 46 19.74 1.85 -8.32
CA PRO A 46 18.99 2.38 -9.44
C PRO A 46 19.86 3.34 -10.25
N ILE A 47 19.86 3.15 -11.56
CA ILE A 47 20.57 4.00 -12.53
C ILE A 47 19.52 4.68 -13.39
N ASP A 48 19.66 5.99 -13.53
CA ASP A 48 18.74 6.77 -14.34
C ASP A 48 19.22 6.81 -15.80
N ILE A 49 18.25 6.72 -16.70
CA ILE A 49 18.45 6.69 -18.14
C ILE A 49 17.61 7.79 -18.74
N ILE A 50 18.27 8.71 -19.44
CA ILE A 50 17.61 9.81 -20.16
C ILE A 50 17.53 9.44 -21.62
N ALA A 51 16.34 9.54 -22.20
CA ALA A 51 16.10 9.38 -23.62
C ALA A 51 15.11 10.43 -24.12
N ARG A 52 14.96 10.54 -25.44
CA ARG A 52 13.92 11.39 -26.03
C ARG A 52 12.53 10.83 -25.71
N ALA A 53 11.55 11.72 -25.58
CA ALA A 53 10.14 11.33 -25.40
C ALA A 53 9.63 10.42 -26.54
N GLU A 54 10.10 10.63 -27.77
CA GLU A 54 9.81 9.79 -28.95
C GLU A 54 10.16 8.30 -28.73
N ASP A 55 11.21 8.03 -27.97
CA ASP A 55 11.71 6.68 -27.71
C ASP A 55 11.15 6.09 -26.40
N ALA A 56 10.34 6.85 -25.65
CA ALA A 56 9.78 6.43 -24.36
C ALA A 56 8.96 5.14 -24.47
N SER A 57 8.10 5.03 -25.48
CA SER A 57 7.27 3.84 -25.69
C SER A 57 8.10 2.59 -25.99
N LYS A 58 9.26 2.75 -26.65
CA LYS A 58 10.19 1.64 -26.92
C LYS A 58 10.87 1.19 -25.62
N ILE A 59 11.34 2.15 -24.83
CA ILE A 59 11.97 1.88 -23.52
C ILE A 59 10.99 1.17 -22.60
N GLN A 60 9.76 1.64 -22.51
CA GLN A 60 8.72 1.01 -21.70
C GLN A 60 8.48 -0.45 -22.15
N ARG A 61 8.40 -0.71 -23.45
CA ARG A 61 8.24 -2.05 -23.99
C ARG A 61 9.44 -2.97 -23.68
N ILE A 62 10.66 -2.43 -23.65
CA ILE A 62 11.86 -3.16 -23.22
C ILE A 62 11.77 -3.49 -21.73
N VAL A 63 11.46 -2.50 -20.89
CA VAL A 63 11.33 -2.68 -19.43
C VAL A 63 10.24 -3.71 -19.11
N GLU A 64 9.10 -3.66 -19.78
CA GLU A 64 8.00 -4.61 -19.58
C GLU A 64 8.33 -6.02 -20.09
N ARG A 65 8.86 -6.15 -21.31
CA ARG A 65 9.13 -7.45 -21.94
C ARG A 65 10.27 -8.21 -21.26
N PHE A 66 11.29 -7.48 -20.82
CA PHE A 66 12.48 -8.07 -20.19
C PHE A 66 12.43 -7.99 -18.66
N GLU A 67 11.29 -7.55 -18.11
CA GLU A 67 11.01 -7.44 -16.68
C GLU A 67 12.11 -6.71 -15.89
N LEU A 68 12.76 -5.73 -16.52
CA LEU A 68 13.87 -5.00 -15.93
C LEU A 68 13.36 -4.21 -14.71
N GLY A 69 13.94 -4.46 -13.53
CA GLY A 69 13.50 -3.82 -12.29
C GLY A 69 12.19 -4.31 -11.67
N LYS A 70 11.57 -5.37 -12.21
CA LYS A 70 10.52 -6.10 -11.48
C LYS A 70 11.21 -7.15 -10.62
N VAL A 71 10.97 -7.11 -9.30
CA VAL A 71 11.33 -8.22 -8.41
C VAL A 71 10.47 -9.43 -8.83
N ASP A 72 11.09 -10.60 -9.01
CA ASP A 72 10.41 -11.82 -9.48
C ASP A 72 9.13 -12.08 -8.68
N LYS A 73 7.99 -11.77 -9.28
CA LYS A 73 6.68 -11.95 -8.63
C LYS A 73 6.41 -13.43 -8.36
N ALA A 74 6.95 -14.32 -9.18
CA ALA A 74 6.86 -15.77 -9.00
C ALA A 74 7.53 -16.23 -7.68
N ALA A 75 8.69 -15.66 -7.33
CA ALA A 75 9.36 -15.96 -6.07
C ALA A 75 8.56 -15.45 -4.85
N ILE A 76 7.99 -14.24 -4.95
CA ILE A 76 7.20 -13.64 -3.88
C ILE A 76 5.88 -14.41 -3.67
N VAL A 77 5.21 -14.83 -4.74
CA VAL A 77 3.93 -15.57 -4.67
C VAL A 77 4.15 -16.99 -4.14
N THR A 78 5.21 -17.68 -4.54
CA THR A 78 5.54 -19.02 -4.04
C THR A 78 5.95 -19.01 -2.56
N GLU A 79 6.73 -18.01 -2.13
CA GLU A 79 7.05 -17.82 -0.72
C GLU A 79 5.80 -17.50 0.12
N SER A 80 4.90 -16.67 -0.41
CA SER A 80 3.64 -16.31 0.25
C SER A 80 2.68 -17.51 0.37
N GLN A 81 2.54 -18.34 -0.66
CA GLN A 81 1.74 -19.57 -0.60
C GLN A 81 2.31 -20.58 0.40
N LYS A 82 3.63 -20.75 0.42
CA LYS A 82 4.31 -21.62 1.40
C LYS A 82 4.16 -21.12 2.85
N ALA A 83 4.06 -19.81 3.05
CA ALA A 83 3.78 -19.22 4.36
C ALA A 83 2.31 -19.39 4.82
N VAL A 84 1.36 -19.48 3.88
CA VAL A 84 -0.05 -19.81 4.18
C VAL A 84 -0.19 -21.28 4.53
N GLU A 85 0.40 -22.20 3.76
CA GLU A 85 0.37 -23.64 4.04
C GLU A 85 1.00 -23.98 5.41
N LYS A 86 2.06 -23.29 5.81
CA LYS A 86 2.65 -23.46 7.14
C LYS A 86 1.74 -22.98 8.29
N ARG A 87 0.84 -22.02 8.04
CA ARG A 87 -0.17 -21.61 9.02
C ARG A 87 -1.33 -22.60 9.07
N GLU A 88 -1.77 -23.11 7.93
CA GLU A 88 -2.80 -24.15 7.85
C GLU A 88 -2.34 -25.49 8.44
N ALA A 89 -1.04 -25.82 8.36
CA ALA A 89 -0.47 -27.00 9.00
C ALA A 89 -0.42 -26.87 10.55
N VAL A 90 -0.28 -25.66 11.08
CA VAL A 90 -0.31 -25.41 12.53
C VAL A 90 -1.75 -25.39 13.07
N GLU A 91 -2.75 -25.05 12.25
CA GLU A 91 -4.16 -25.11 12.65
C GLU A 91 -4.72 -26.55 12.71
N LYS A 92 -4.04 -27.52 12.07
CA LYS A 92 -4.35 -28.95 12.18
C LYS A 92 -3.75 -29.65 13.41
N ASP A 93 -2.84 -28.99 14.15
CA ASP A 93 -2.24 -29.53 15.39
C ASP A 93 -2.94 -29.03 16.66
N LYS A 94 -4.21 -28.64 16.53
CA LYS A 94 -5.17 -28.75 17.63
C LYS A 94 -6.10 -29.90 17.29
N PRO A 95 -6.10 -31.01 18.06
CA PRO A 95 -7.05 -32.08 17.81
C PRO A 95 -8.45 -31.51 17.94
N THR A 96 -9.18 -31.54 16.82
CA THR A 96 -10.60 -31.29 16.73
C THR A 96 -11.30 -32.24 17.70
N LYS A 97 -11.63 -31.75 18.90
CA LYS A 97 -12.59 -32.43 19.76
C LYS A 97 -13.90 -32.51 18.99
N SER A 98 -14.29 -33.74 18.66
CA SER A 98 -15.52 -34.03 17.95
C SER A 98 -16.72 -33.57 18.78
N LYS A 99 -17.76 -33.07 18.11
CA LYS A 99 -18.99 -32.55 18.74
C LYS A 99 -19.73 -33.59 19.61
N ASN A 100 -19.35 -34.86 19.55
CA ASN A 100 -19.98 -35.95 20.30
C ASN A 100 -19.49 -36.06 21.76
N GLU A 101 -18.34 -35.47 22.12
CA GLU A 101 -17.79 -35.56 23.48
C GLU A 101 -18.32 -34.45 24.41
N ILE A 102 -18.75 -33.31 23.84
CA ILE A 102 -19.27 -32.15 24.59
C ILE A 102 -20.71 -32.42 25.08
N ILE A 103 -21.50 -33.17 24.31
CA ILE A 103 -22.92 -33.45 24.60
C ILE A 103 -23.07 -34.39 25.80
N THR A 104 -22.10 -35.29 26.02
CA THR A 104 -22.15 -36.28 27.11
C THR A 104 -21.78 -35.70 28.48
N GLU A 105 -20.98 -34.62 28.56
CA GLU A 105 -20.73 -33.92 29.84
C GLU A 105 -21.95 -33.08 30.27
N GLU A 106 -22.71 -32.55 29.32
CA GLU A 106 -23.88 -31.70 29.59
C GLU A 106 -25.12 -32.51 30.02
N ALA A 107 -25.23 -33.77 29.56
CA ALA A 107 -26.35 -34.67 29.87
C ALA A 107 -26.38 -35.24 31.31
N VAL A 108 -25.36 -35.00 32.13
CA VAL A 108 -25.32 -35.43 33.55
C VAL A 108 -25.88 -34.35 34.49
N ARG A 109 -26.08 -33.11 34.01
CA ARG A 109 -26.68 -32.05 34.82
C ARG A 109 -28.19 -32.04 34.64
N LYS A 110 -28.89 -32.41 35.71
CA LYS A 110 -30.36 -32.52 35.82
C LYS A 110 -31.11 -31.28 35.28
N PRO A 111 -32.30 -31.47 34.66
CA PRO A 111 -33.08 -30.41 34.03
C PRO A 111 -34.05 -29.75 35.02
N LEU A 112 -34.28 -28.44 34.91
CA LEU A 112 -35.47 -27.79 35.46
C LEU A 112 -35.94 -26.67 34.51
N GLN A 113 -37.07 -26.98 33.86
CA GLN A 113 -38.22 -26.10 33.56
C GLN A 113 -38.04 -25.06 32.43
N LYS A 114 -38.71 -25.27 31.28
CA LYS A 114 -40.03 -24.67 30.89
C LYS A 114 -39.93 -23.14 30.76
N GLU A 115 -40.38 -22.48 29.71
CA GLU A 115 -41.58 -22.67 28.89
C GLU A 115 -41.50 -21.71 27.67
N GLU A 116 -42.17 -22.07 26.56
CA GLU A 116 -42.94 -21.18 25.65
C GLU A 116 -42.23 -19.96 24.98
N ASN A 117 -42.35 -19.62 23.70
CA ASN A 117 -43.54 -19.58 22.86
C ASN A 117 -43.16 -19.19 21.41
N ALA A 118 -43.91 -19.73 20.45
CA ALA A 118 -44.20 -19.25 19.09
C ALA A 118 -43.11 -19.18 18.00
N GLN A 119 -43.08 -20.27 17.21
CA GLN A 119 -42.81 -20.27 15.77
C GLN A 119 -43.87 -19.45 14.99
N SER A 120 -43.48 -18.71 13.93
CA SER A 120 -43.95 -18.96 12.54
C SER A 120 -43.61 -17.84 11.51
N ASN A 121 -42.76 -18.25 10.55
CA ASN A 121 -42.62 -18.02 9.10
C ASN A 121 -42.86 -16.68 8.31
N PRO A 122 -42.12 -16.51 7.17
CA PRO A 122 -42.06 -15.30 6.33
C PRO A 122 -42.96 -15.36 5.07
N THR A 123 -43.41 -14.21 4.55
CA THR A 123 -44.23 -14.15 3.31
C THR A 123 -43.88 -12.95 2.38
N THR A 124 -43.16 -13.26 1.30
CA THR A 124 -43.28 -12.80 -0.12
C THR A 124 -43.71 -11.37 -0.54
N ALA A 125 -42.76 -10.67 -1.20
CA ALA A 125 -42.72 -10.11 -2.59
C ALA A 125 -43.74 -9.09 -3.20
N LYS A 126 -43.13 -8.08 -3.90
CA LYS A 126 -43.59 -7.11 -4.95
C LYS A 126 -44.20 -5.77 -4.46
N THR A 127 -44.01 -4.57 -5.05
CA THR A 127 -43.76 -4.17 -6.46
C THR A 127 -43.23 -2.71 -6.57
N ASP A 128 -42.48 -2.41 -7.64
CA ASP A 128 -42.49 -1.27 -8.60
C ASP A 128 -42.70 0.22 -8.17
N LYS A 129 -42.04 1.10 -8.96
CA LYS A 129 -42.24 2.54 -9.23
C LYS A 129 -41.40 3.58 -8.47
N ASN A 130 -40.13 3.73 -8.89
CA ASN A 130 -39.63 5.01 -9.44
C ASN A 130 -38.13 4.91 -9.84
N PRO A 131 -37.74 5.26 -11.08
CA PRO A 131 -36.34 5.55 -11.38
C PRO A 131 -35.99 6.95 -10.81
N PRO A 132 -34.89 7.13 -10.06
CA PRO A 132 -34.46 8.47 -9.70
C PRO A 132 -34.08 9.24 -10.98
N SER A 133 -34.85 10.29 -11.26
CA SER A 133 -34.64 11.25 -12.34
C SER A 133 -33.25 11.87 -12.26
N ARG A 134 -32.51 11.85 -13.37
CA ARG A 134 -31.35 12.72 -13.59
C ARG A 134 -31.89 14.12 -13.87
N GLN A 135 -31.74 15.03 -12.90
CA GLN A 135 -31.90 16.46 -13.15
C GLN A 135 -30.53 17.12 -13.39
N ASN A 136 -30.58 18.04 -14.34
CA ASN A 136 -29.51 18.58 -15.15
C ASN A 136 -28.71 19.70 -14.47
N SER A 137 -27.58 19.99 -15.12
CA SER A 137 -26.94 21.30 -15.31
C SER A 137 -26.43 22.07 -14.08
N GLU A 138 -25.09 22.12 -13.99
CA GLU A 138 -24.31 23.32 -13.62
C GLU A 138 -24.92 24.58 -14.29
N PRO A 139 -24.90 25.77 -13.63
CA PRO A 139 -23.64 26.45 -13.30
C PRO A 139 -23.64 27.24 -11.97
N GLU A 140 -22.45 27.75 -11.67
CA GLU A 140 -22.13 28.90 -10.83
C GLU A 140 -21.51 28.64 -9.45
N ASP A 141 -20.20 28.84 -9.49
CA ASP A 141 -19.28 29.29 -8.46
C ASP A 141 -19.77 30.59 -7.81
N MET A 142 -19.91 30.62 -6.49
CA MET A 142 -19.41 31.74 -5.65
C MET A 142 -19.30 31.32 -4.18
N GLN A 143 -18.15 31.64 -3.63
CA GLN A 143 -17.64 31.34 -2.30
C GLN A 143 -18.49 31.88 -1.13
N THR A 144 -18.48 31.10 -0.04
CA THR A 144 -18.12 31.45 1.35
C THR A 144 -19.10 30.88 2.38
N ASP A 145 -18.96 29.60 2.70
CA ASP A 145 -19.64 29.01 3.86
C ASP A 145 -18.83 29.29 5.13
N LYS A 146 -19.20 30.36 5.85
CA LYS A 146 -18.89 30.52 7.26
C LYS A 146 -19.85 29.65 8.07
N GLY A 147 -19.53 28.35 8.14
CA GLY A 147 -20.16 27.39 9.04
C GLY A 147 -19.51 27.39 10.43
N ILE A 148 -20.32 27.67 11.45
CA ILE A 148 -19.98 27.84 12.86
C ILE A 148 -19.35 26.59 13.49
N ALA A 149 -18.44 26.85 14.44
CA ALA A 149 -17.64 25.92 15.21
C ALA A 149 -18.45 24.84 15.93
N VAL A 150 -18.15 23.58 15.62
CA VAL A 150 -18.41 22.45 16.53
C VAL A 150 -17.06 21.92 17.00
N ASP A 151 -16.86 22.05 18.30
CA ASP A 151 -15.73 21.58 19.08
C ASP A 151 -15.54 20.06 18.89
N ARG A 152 -14.68 19.69 17.96
CA ARG A 152 -14.18 18.33 17.78
C ARG A 152 -12.68 18.40 17.94
N GLN A 153 -12.21 18.09 19.16
CA GLN A 153 -10.86 17.63 19.50
C GLN A 153 -9.90 17.74 18.31
N LYS A 154 -9.37 18.95 18.09
CA LYS A 154 -8.50 19.22 16.94
C LYS A 154 -7.26 18.36 17.08
N LYS A 155 -7.22 17.26 16.32
CA LYS A 155 -6.03 16.44 16.17
C LYS A 155 -4.93 17.38 15.70
N PRO A 156 -3.81 17.53 16.44
CA PRO A 156 -2.79 18.49 16.07
C PRO A 156 -2.24 18.12 14.69
N SER A 157 -2.05 19.15 13.86
CA SER A 157 -1.47 18.98 12.53
C SER A 157 -0.10 18.33 12.64
N VAL A 158 0.29 17.56 11.63
CA VAL A 158 1.60 16.88 11.60
C VAL A 158 2.75 17.86 11.85
N LYS A 159 2.65 19.08 11.29
CA LYS A 159 3.62 20.15 11.51
C LYS A 159 3.76 20.53 12.99
N GLU A 160 2.63 20.69 13.68
CA GLU A 160 2.59 21.05 15.09
C GLU A 160 3.14 19.92 15.98
N LYS A 161 2.85 18.65 15.66
CA LYS A 161 3.46 17.49 16.35
C LYS A 161 4.98 17.48 16.19
N LEU A 162 5.49 17.68 14.98
CA LEU A 162 6.93 17.70 14.71
C LEU A 162 7.64 18.83 15.45
N ASP A 163 7.03 20.01 15.53
CA ASP A 163 7.60 21.14 16.26
C ASP A 163 7.65 20.88 17.77
N ARG A 164 6.64 20.21 18.35
CA ARG A 164 6.66 19.78 19.77
C ARG A 164 7.81 18.79 20.05
N TYR A 165 8.02 17.80 19.18
CA TYR A 165 9.13 16.86 19.34
C TYR A 165 10.50 17.53 19.24
N LYS A 166 10.67 18.48 18.31
CA LYS A 166 11.90 19.27 18.20
C LYS A 166 12.15 20.13 19.44
N ALA A 167 11.10 20.71 20.02
CA ALA A 167 11.21 21.49 21.24
C ALA A 167 11.62 20.64 22.43
N GLN A 168 10.99 19.46 22.61
CA GLN A 168 11.35 18.50 23.66
C GLN A 168 12.80 18.01 23.52
N ALA A 169 13.23 17.64 22.31
CA ALA A 169 14.62 17.24 22.07
C ALA A 169 15.64 18.34 22.40
N LYS A 170 15.30 19.61 22.14
CA LYS A 170 16.16 20.75 22.52
C LYS A 170 16.21 20.94 24.04
N THR A 171 15.08 20.80 24.74
CA THR A 171 15.06 20.92 26.20
C THR A 171 15.78 19.77 26.88
N ASP A 172 15.67 18.56 26.36
CA ASP A 172 16.34 17.38 26.92
C ASP A 172 17.85 17.45 26.66
N LYS A 173 18.26 17.88 25.46
CA LYS A 173 19.67 18.16 25.16
C LYS A 173 20.24 19.26 26.06
N LYS A 174 19.47 20.32 26.34
CA LYS A 174 19.89 21.40 27.25
C LYS A 174 19.94 20.95 28.71
N LYS A 175 19.04 20.05 29.14
CA LYS A 175 19.02 19.47 30.49
C LYS A 175 20.16 18.45 30.70
N GLN A 176 20.49 17.65 29.68
CA GLN A 176 21.66 16.77 29.71
C GLN A 176 22.95 17.59 29.77
N ASN A 177 23.06 18.64 28.97
CA ASN A 177 24.22 19.53 28.97
C ASN A 177 24.32 20.43 30.22
N ALA A 178 23.27 20.51 31.04
CA ALA A 178 23.28 21.20 32.34
C ALA A 178 23.43 20.24 33.53
N LYS A 179 23.39 18.92 33.31
CA LYS A 179 23.68 17.88 34.31
C LYS A 179 25.11 17.37 34.27
N GLU A 180 25.89 17.75 33.26
CA GLU A 180 27.35 17.64 33.24
C GLU A 180 27.93 19.05 33.34
N PRO A 181 27.87 19.65 34.54
CA PRO A 181 29.13 19.93 35.25
C PRO A 181 29.03 19.67 36.76
N GLU A 182 30.17 19.25 37.34
CA GLU A 182 30.40 18.81 38.74
C GLU A 182 29.82 17.42 39.04
N THR A 183 30.60 16.33 39.13
CA THR A 183 31.97 16.07 39.63
C THR A 183 32.53 14.80 38.97
#